data_AF-A0A382EUU0-F1
#
_entry.id   AF-A0A382EUU0-F1
#
_cell.length_a   1.000
_cell.length_b   1.000
_cell.length_c   1.000
_cell.angle_alpha   90.00
_cell.angle_beta   90.00
_cell.angle_gamma   90.00
#
_symmetry.space_group_name_H-M   'P 1'
#
loop_
_entity.id
_entity.type
_entity.pdbx_description
1 polymer ?
#
loop_
_entity_poly.entity_id
_entity_poly.type
_entity_poly.pdbx_seq_one_letter_code
_entity_poly.pdbx_strand_id
1 'polypeptide(L)'
;MAVSGFNEYEARSDDPYYAKSMNKGGDSWVATSPYCPVCSKLMVYDRSSNAMKMKWTISKQDYCFDLKYKVDPDSGETYVVCNQCRYDFREDSEVAKEKYGKAKKSRAPKRTITKKSRFETDSILSANTEYIRNGSFEDGYFLMSVEEFKRIVSKSYETKGGIVPILSYGGTNYTITIPQMITFWKEVTHDEIVYVGVPRIYWKQTAL
;
A
#
# COMPACT_ATOMS: atom_id res chain seq x y z
N MET A 1 21.51 24.55 30.79
CA MET A 1 22.96 24.71 31.01
C MET A 1 23.42 23.53 31.82
N ALA A 2 24.46 22.82 31.36
CA ALA A 2 25.09 21.77 32.13
C ALA A 2 26.42 22.30 32.65
N VAL A 3 26.79 21.88 33.86
CA VAL A 3 28.00 22.34 34.53
C VAL A 3 28.87 21.12 34.81
N SER A 4 30.10 21.15 34.32
CA SER A 4 31.14 20.17 34.67
C SER A 4 32.35 20.93 35.20
N GLY A 5 32.61 20.80 36.49
CA GLY A 5 33.62 21.62 37.19
C GLY A 5 33.26 23.10 37.14
N PHE A 6 34.13 23.91 36.53
CA PHE A 6 33.98 25.37 36.38
C PHE A 6 33.49 25.82 35.00
N ASN A 7 33.23 24.88 34.07
CA ASN A 7 32.81 25.22 32.72
C ASN A 7 31.30 25.04 32.58
N GLU A 8 30.63 26.13 32.21
CA GLU A 8 29.26 26.12 31.73
C GLU A 8 29.25 25.82 30.24
N TYR A 9 28.46 24.83 29.84
CA TYR A 9 28.25 24.52 28.44
C TYR A 9 26.77 24.34 28.13
N GLU A 10 26.41 24.58 26.87
CA GLU A 10 25.11 24.20 26.36
C GLU A 10 25.00 22.68 26.40
N ALA A 11 24.06 22.18 27.22
CA ALA A 11 23.78 20.77 27.28
C ALA A 11 23.37 20.31 25.89
N ARG A 12 24.10 19.33 25.35
CA ARG A 12 23.76 18.73 24.06
C ARG A 12 22.33 18.22 24.13
N SER A 13 21.52 18.50 23.12
CA SER A 13 20.15 17.97 23.07
C SER A 13 20.23 16.46 23.05
N ASP A 14 19.70 15.80 24.09
CA ASP A 14 19.65 14.34 24.14
C ASP A 14 18.73 13.83 23.04
N ASP A 15 19.30 13.07 22.11
CA ASP A 15 18.49 12.32 21.16
C ASP A 15 17.70 11.24 21.91
N PRO A 16 16.42 11.02 21.59
CA PRO A 16 15.58 10.06 22.29
C PRO A 16 15.93 8.58 21.97
N TYR A 17 17.03 8.35 21.27
CA TYR A 17 17.54 7.04 20.89
C TYR A 17 19.04 7.08 20.56
N TYR A 18 19.69 5.93 20.58
CA TYR A 18 21.04 5.74 20.04
C TYR A 18 21.13 4.52 19.12
N ALA A 19 22.14 4.49 18.27
CA ALA A 19 22.43 3.36 17.39
C ALA A 19 23.27 2.31 18.12
N LYS A 20 22.82 1.06 18.11
CA LYS A 20 23.56 -0.11 18.58
C LYS A 20 23.95 -0.95 17.37
N SER A 21 25.25 -1.04 17.10
CA SER A 21 25.77 -1.91 16.04
C SER A 21 25.47 -3.38 16.34
N MET A 22 24.92 -4.08 15.35
CA MET A 22 24.63 -5.51 15.40
C MET A 22 25.57 -6.25 14.44
N ASN A 23 26.30 -7.23 14.96
CA ASN A 23 27.37 -7.96 14.26
C ASN A 23 27.11 -8.30 12.78
N LYS A 24 25.92 -8.82 12.43
CA LYS A 24 25.57 -9.27 11.07
C LYS A 24 24.37 -8.52 10.46
N GLY A 25 23.90 -7.43 11.08
CA GLY A 25 22.58 -6.85 10.78
C GLY A 25 22.53 -5.33 10.62
N GLY A 26 23.69 -4.65 10.62
CA GLY A 26 23.77 -3.19 10.65
C GLY A 26 23.42 -2.61 12.02
N ASP A 27 23.03 -1.33 12.05
CA ASP A 27 22.66 -0.66 13.31
C ASP A 27 21.18 -0.88 13.66
N SER A 28 20.92 -1.25 14.91
CA SER A 28 19.58 -1.23 15.50
C SER A 28 19.46 -0.06 16.45
N TRP A 29 18.35 0.67 16.37
CA TRP A 29 18.12 1.83 17.23
C TRP A 29 17.49 1.40 18.57
N VAL A 30 17.97 1.98 19.67
CA VAL A 30 17.49 1.73 21.03
C VAL A 30 17.00 3.04 21.62
N ALA A 31 15.75 3.08 22.09
CA ALA A 31 15.17 4.27 22.71
C ALA A 31 15.79 4.54 24.10
N THR A 32 16.09 5.81 24.37
CA THR A 32 16.53 6.35 25.68
C THR A 32 15.42 7.14 26.35
N SER A 33 14.46 7.66 25.57
CA SER A 33 13.29 8.36 26.08
C SER A 33 12.03 7.48 26.05
N PRO A 34 11.01 7.80 26.87
CA PRO A 34 9.71 7.14 26.83
C PRO A 34 9.07 7.24 25.44
N TYR A 35 8.48 6.14 24.97
CA TYR A 35 7.79 6.06 23.70
C TYR A 35 6.44 5.36 23.86
N CYS A 36 5.54 5.53 22.90
CA CYS A 36 4.22 4.88 22.93
C CYS A 36 4.33 3.41 22.49
N PRO A 37 4.04 2.42 23.36
CA PRO A 37 4.12 1.00 23.02
C PRO A 37 3.03 0.55 22.04
N VAL A 38 1.92 1.28 21.97
CA VAL A 38 0.79 0.98 21.08
C VAL A 38 1.05 1.46 19.65
N CYS A 39 1.63 2.65 19.47
CA CYS A 39 1.94 3.21 18.15
C CYS A 39 3.28 2.68 17.58
N SER A 40 4.21 2.28 18.44
CA SER A 40 5.54 1.84 17.99
C SER A 40 5.47 0.45 17.34
N LYS A 41 6.18 0.27 16.22
CA LYS A 41 6.15 -0.93 15.37
C LYS A 41 7.35 -1.84 15.64
N LEU A 42 7.48 -2.26 16.90
CA LEU A 42 8.63 -3.05 17.35
C LEU A 42 8.46 -4.56 17.14
N MET A 43 7.24 -5.02 16.88
CA MET A 43 6.90 -6.44 16.73
C MET A 43 6.63 -6.81 15.28
N VAL A 44 7.08 -8.01 14.89
CA VAL A 44 6.87 -8.62 13.57
C VAL A 44 6.35 -10.04 13.76
N TYR A 45 5.41 -10.44 12.90
CA TYR A 45 4.91 -11.81 12.88
C TYR A 45 5.90 -12.74 12.17
N ASP A 46 6.40 -13.73 12.89
CA ASP A 46 7.27 -14.78 12.38
C ASP A 46 6.45 -16.01 11.98
N ARG A 47 6.46 -16.31 10.68
CA ARG A 47 5.74 -17.46 10.11
C ARG A 47 6.33 -18.79 10.54
N SER A 48 7.64 -18.85 10.80
CA SER A 48 8.31 -20.11 11.14
C SER A 48 7.90 -20.61 12.53
N SER A 49 7.74 -19.70 13.48
CA SER A 49 7.30 -20.00 14.84
C SER A 49 5.82 -19.73 15.09
N ASN A 50 5.07 -19.31 14.06
CA ASN A 50 3.68 -18.89 14.15
C ASN A 50 3.40 -17.94 15.33
N ALA A 51 4.29 -16.97 15.57
CA ALA A 51 4.22 -16.10 16.75
C ALA A 51 4.67 -14.67 16.45
N MET A 52 4.20 -13.70 17.24
CA MET A 52 4.73 -12.33 17.21
C MET A 52 6.06 -12.28 17.96
N LYS A 53 7.10 -11.78 17.30
CA LYS A 53 8.44 -11.61 17.86
C LYS A 53 8.90 -10.16 17.72
N MET A 54 9.87 -9.75 18.53
CA MET A 54 10.54 -8.47 18.34
C MET A 54 11.27 -8.44 16.99
N LYS A 55 11.20 -7.28 16.33
CA LYS A 55 11.93 -7.02 15.09
C LYS A 55 13.43 -7.12 15.37
N TRP A 56 14.13 -7.86 14.52
CA TRP A 56 15.57 -8.08 14.66
C TRP A 56 16.40 -6.79 14.55
N THR A 57 16.03 -5.91 13.61
CA THR A 57 16.64 -4.58 13.42
C THR A 57 15.55 -3.51 13.53
N ILE A 58 15.63 -2.67 14.55
CA ILE A 58 14.68 -1.59 14.80
C ILE A 58 15.19 -0.32 14.13
N SER A 59 14.34 0.35 13.37
CA SER A 59 14.62 1.63 12.72
C SER A 59 14.08 2.81 13.55
N LYS A 60 14.62 4.02 13.34
CA LYS A 60 14.13 5.25 14.00
C LYS A 60 12.62 5.44 13.86
N GLN A 61 12.07 5.12 12.67
CA GLN A 61 10.66 5.28 12.33
C GLN A 61 9.73 4.27 13.02
N ASP A 62 10.29 3.20 13.60
CA ASP A 62 9.49 2.22 14.33
C ASP A 62 9.09 2.75 15.72
N TYR A 63 9.78 3.74 16.27
CA TYR A 63 9.41 4.38 17.54
C TYR A 63 8.44 5.54 17.35
N CYS A 64 7.53 5.71 18.31
CA CYS A 64 6.64 6.86 18.40
C CYS A 64 6.87 7.62 19.72
N PHE A 65 7.53 8.77 19.63
CA PHE A 65 7.83 9.65 20.77
C PHE A 65 6.83 10.80 20.95
N ASP A 66 5.72 10.80 20.20
CA ASP A 66 4.69 11.86 20.24
C ASP A 66 3.80 11.70 21.49
N LEU A 67 4.34 12.16 22.62
CA LEU A 67 3.76 12.09 23.96
C LEU A 67 3.39 13.49 24.46
N LYS A 68 2.27 13.59 25.19
CA LYS A 68 1.80 14.82 25.84
C LYS A 68 1.49 14.57 27.29
N TYR A 69 1.93 15.49 28.14
CA TYR A 69 1.55 15.51 29.54
C TYR A 69 0.16 16.13 29.70
N LYS A 70 -0.66 15.54 30.55
CA LYS A 70 -1.95 16.07 31.00
C LYS A 70 -2.01 16.03 32.51
N VAL A 71 -2.82 16.89 33.10
CA VAL A 71 -3.10 16.90 34.53
C VAL A 71 -4.44 16.22 34.75
N ASP A 72 -4.50 15.29 35.69
CA ASP A 72 -5.75 14.68 36.10
C ASP A 72 -6.56 15.72 36.92
N PRO A 73 -7.81 16.04 36.53
CA PRO A 73 -8.62 17.00 37.25
C PRO A 73 -8.99 16.52 38.67
N ASP A 74 -9.01 15.22 38.93
CA ASP A 74 -9.44 14.65 40.22
C ASP A 74 -8.27 14.51 41.20
N SER A 75 -7.08 14.07 40.73
CA SER A 75 -5.90 13.88 41.60
C SER A 75 -4.88 15.02 41.55
N GLY A 76 -4.93 15.88 40.52
CA GLY A 76 -3.92 16.91 40.27
C GLY A 76 -2.57 16.36 39.77
N GLU A 77 -2.45 15.05 39.56
CA GLU A 77 -1.21 14.42 39.11
C GLU A 77 -1.02 14.57 37.60
N THR A 78 0.23 14.76 37.18
CA THR A 78 0.59 14.78 35.76
C THR A 78 0.76 13.35 35.23
N TYR A 79 0.01 13.01 34.20
CA TYR A 79 0.11 11.73 33.50
C TYR A 79 0.44 11.94 32.02
N VAL A 80 0.95 10.88 31.38
CA VAL A 80 1.39 10.91 29.99
C VAL A 80 0.35 10.24 29.10
N VAL A 81 0.01 10.91 28.00
CA VAL A 81 -0.88 10.38 26.97
C VAL A 81 -0.19 10.45 25.62
N CYS A 82 -0.30 9.39 24.82
CA CYS A 82 0.13 9.44 23.43
C CYS A 82 -0.76 10.40 22.62
N ASN A 83 -0.16 11.33 21.90
CA ASN A 83 -0.92 12.28 21.10
C ASN A 83 -1.57 11.63 19.86
N GLN A 84 -1.02 10.52 19.36
CA GLN A 84 -1.53 9.81 18.17
C GLN A 84 -2.68 8.84 18.47
N CYS A 85 -2.51 7.91 19.43
CA CYS A 85 -3.51 6.88 19.74
C CYS A 85 -4.33 7.18 21.00
N ARG A 86 -4.02 8.27 21.71
CA ARG A 86 -4.65 8.65 22.99
C ARG A 86 -4.49 7.62 24.11
N TYR A 87 -3.55 6.69 23.96
CA TYR A 87 -3.18 5.75 25.02
C TYR A 87 -2.71 6.51 26.27
N ASP A 88 -3.38 6.24 27.40
CA ASP A 88 -3.02 6.69 28.74
C ASP A 88 -2.01 5.71 29.34
N PHE A 89 -0.81 6.21 29.69
CA PHE A 89 0.29 5.39 30.20
C PHE A 89 0.03 4.80 31.59
N ARG A 90 -1.06 5.16 32.25
CA ARG A 90 -1.53 4.53 33.48
C ARG A 90 -2.22 3.18 33.23
N GLU A 91 -2.74 2.95 32.03
CA GLU A 91 -3.35 1.69 31.64
C GLU A 91 -2.30 0.65 31.23
N ASP A 92 -2.54 -0.63 31.51
CA ASP A 92 -1.65 -1.72 31.11
C ASP A 92 -1.42 -1.75 29.59
N SER A 93 -0.17 -1.94 29.18
CA SER A 93 0.23 -1.81 27.77
C SER A 93 -0.34 -2.90 26.86
N GLU A 94 -0.65 -4.09 27.37
CA GLU A 94 -1.28 -5.16 26.60
C GLU A 94 -2.78 -4.88 26.41
N VAL A 95 -3.47 -4.48 27.48
CA VAL A 95 -4.88 -4.05 27.42
C VAL A 95 -5.04 -2.86 26.47
N ALA A 96 -4.09 -1.93 26.51
CA ALA A 96 -4.09 -0.76 25.66
C ALA A 96 -3.85 -1.06 24.18
N LYS A 97 -3.07 -2.09 23.83
CA LYS A 97 -2.91 -2.52 22.44
C LYS A 97 -4.21 -3.05 21.86
N GLU A 98 -5.06 -3.66 22.68
CA GLU A 98 -6.39 -4.10 22.24
C GLU A 98 -7.36 -2.92 22.10
N LYS A 99 -7.34 -1.99 23.05
CA LYS A 99 -8.29 -0.86 23.14
C LYS A 99 -7.95 0.31 22.21
N TYR A 100 -6.67 0.72 22.18
CA TYR A 100 -6.17 1.90 21.45
C TYR A 100 -5.28 1.53 20.27
N GLY A 101 -4.85 0.27 20.18
CA GLY A 101 -4.25 -0.22 18.96
C GLY A 101 -5.20 0.12 17.84
N LYS A 102 -4.68 0.73 16.77
CA LYS A 102 -5.46 0.82 15.54
C LYS A 102 -5.82 -0.62 15.22
N ALA A 103 -7.06 -1.02 15.53
CA ALA A 103 -7.68 -2.19 14.93
C ALA A 103 -7.25 -2.04 13.49
N LYS A 104 -6.43 -2.97 12.99
CA LYS A 104 -6.16 -2.99 11.57
C LYS A 104 -7.59 -3.03 11.04
N LYS A 105 -8.11 -1.91 10.49
CA LYS A 105 -9.25 -1.93 9.57
C LYS A 105 -8.87 -3.13 8.75
N SER A 106 -9.61 -4.22 8.93
CA SER A 106 -9.21 -5.52 8.41
C SER A 106 -8.76 -5.18 7.02
N ARG A 107 -7.45 -5.32 6.76
CA ARG A 107 -6.95 -5.00 5.42
C ARG A 107 -7.83 -5.90 4.58
N ALA A 108 -8.78 -5.30 3.84
CA ALA A 108 -9.80 -6.03 3.10
C ALA A 108 -9.07 -7.24 2.54
N PRO A 109 -9.47 -8.45 2.98
CA PRO A 109 -8.59 -9.59 3.22
C PRO A 109 -7.50 -9.54 2.19
N LYS A 110 -6.27 -9.20 2.61
CA LYS A 110 -5.10 -9.09 1.72
C LYS A 110 -5.24 -10.31 0.84
N ARG A 111 -5.65 -10.13 -0.43
CA ARG A 111 -5.94 -11.26 -1.31
C ARG A 111 -4.66 -12.05 -1.23
N THR A 112 -4.70 -13.18 -0.54
CA THR A 112 -3.68 -14.19 -0.69
C THR A 112 -3.83 -14.47 -2.16
N ILE A 113 -2.89 -13.97 -2.96
CA ILE A 113 -2.68 -14.53 -4.28
C ILE A 113 -2.13 -15.92 -3.95
N THR A 114 -3.00 -16.81 -3.46
CA THR A 114 -3.00 -18.17 -3.97
C THR A 114 -3.01 -17.93 -5.46
N LYS A 115 -1.94 -18.37 -6.13
CA LYS A 115 -1.97 -18.52 -7.57
C LYS A 115 -3.19 -19.41 -7.83
N LYS A 116 -4.36 -18.78 -8.00
CA LYS A 116 -5.56 -19.46 -8.45
C LYS A 116 -5.10 -20.11 -9.74
N SER A 117 -5.28 -21.43 -9.81
CA SER A 117 -4.91 -22.18 -10.99
C SER A 117 -5.54 -21.47 -12.20
N ARG A 118 -4.84 -21.48 -13.34
CA ARG A 118 -5.26 -20.85 -14.60
C ARG A 118 -6.75 -21.09 -14.94
N PHE A 119 -7.32 -22.18 -14.44
CA PHE A 119 -8.72 -22.57 -14.63
C PHE A 119 -9.75 -21.65 -13.96
N GLU A 120 -9.47 -21.03 -12.80
CA GLU A 120 -10.47 -20.22 -12.09
C GLU A 120 -10.60 -18.79 -12.66
N THR A 121 -9.60 -18.31 -13.39
CA THR A 121 -9.63 -17.01 -14.07
C THR A 121 -10.53 -17.01 -15.31
N ASP A 122 -10.73 -18.16 -15.96
CA ASP A 122 -11.57 -18.27 -17.16
C ASP A 122 -13.07 -18.18 -16.82
N SER A 123 -13.47 -18.61 -15.61
CA SER A 123 -14.88 -18.54 -15.17
C SER A 123 -15.35 -17.10 -14.86
N ILE A 124 -14.47 -16.23 -14.38
CA ILE A 124 -14.80 -14.81 -14.08
C ILE A 124 -14.65 -13.92 -15.31
N LEU A 125 -13.81 -14.31 -16.28
CA LEU A 125 -13.73 -13.67 -17.60
C LEU A 125 -15.00 -13.87 -18.43
N SER A 126 -15.89 -14.82 -18.08
CA SER A 126 -17.07 -15.16 -18.90
C SER A 126 -18.25 -14.18 -18.79
N ALA A 127 -18.39 -13.42 -17.70
CA ALA A 127 -19.67 -12.74 -17.42
C ALA A 127 -19.83 -11.34 -18.03
N ASN A 128 -18.75 -10.60 -18.34
CA ASN A 128 -18.82 -9.21 -18.83
C ASN A 128 -17.71 -8.88 -19.86
N THR A 129 -17.51 -9.74 -20.86
CA THR A 129 -16.58 -9.45 -21.97
C THR A 129 -17.21 -8.60 -23.04
N GLU A 130 -16.45 -7.64 -23.55
CA GLU A 130 -16.88 -6.77 -24.64
C GLU A 130 -15.89 -6.82 -25.79
N TYR A 131 -16.34 -7.21 -26.98
CA TYR A 131 -15.50 -7.22 -28.17
C TYR A 131 -15.38 -5.81 -28.78
N ILE A 132 -14.15 -5.42 -29.07
CA ILE A 132 -13.78 -4.23 -29.82
C ILE A 132 -13.95 -4.55 -31.30
N ARG A 133 -14.75 -3.72 -31.96
CA ARG A 133 -15.07 -3.85 -33.39
C ARG A 133 -13.96 -3.24 -34.22
N ASN A 134 -13.60 -3.91 -35.33
CA ASN A 134 -12.66 -3.40 -36.33
C ASN A 134 -11.30 -2.97 -35.76
N GLY A 135 -10.79 -3.70 -34.76
CA GLY A 135 -9.46 -3.44 -34.24
C GLY A 135 -8.38 -3.90 -35.20
N SER A 136 -7.34 -3.08 -35.39
CA SER A 136 -6.14 -3.44 -36.17
C SER A 136 -4.89 -3.42 -35.29
N PHE A 137 -3.77 -3.91 -35.82
CA PHE A 137 -2.50 -3.91 -35.12
C PHE A 137 -1.40 -3.40 -36.05
N GLU A 138 -0.78 -2.28 -35.67
CA GLU A 138 0.23 -1.57 -36.46
C GLU A 138 1.27 -0.95 -35.52
N ASP A 139 2.54 -0.97 -35.91
CA ASP A 139 3.66 -0.34 -35.19
C ASP A 139 3.75 -0.65 -33.68
N GLY A 140 3.30 -1.83 -33.28
CA GLY A 140 3.30 -2.26 -31.87
C GLY A 140 2.10 -1.77 -31.05
N TYR A 141 1.10 -1.18 -31.69
CA TYR A 141 -0.14 -0.70 -31.07
C TYR A 141 -1.34 -1.46 -31.61
N PHE A 142 -2.27 -1.80 -30.73
CA PHE A 142 -3.62 -2.16 -31.15
C PHE A 142 -4.43 -0.89 -31.34
N LEU A 143 -4.93 -0.69 -32.56
CA LEU A 143 -5.67 0.48 -32.98
C LEU A 143 -7.17 0.20 -32.96
N MET A 144 -7.95 1.22 -32.60
CA MET A 144 -9.40 1.24 -32.72
C MET A 144 -9.87 2.66 -33.06
N SER A 145 -11.10 2.80 -33.58
CA SER A 145 -11.65 4.14 -33.80
C SER A 145 -11.90 4.86 -32.48
N VAL A 146 -11.89 6.20 -32.52
CA VAL A 146 -12.21 7.05 -31.35
C VAL A 146 -13.62 6.75 -30.82
N GLU A 147 -14.56 6.47 -31.72
CA GLU A 147 -15.95 6.10 -31.37
C GLU A 147 -15.99 4.78 -30.60
N GLU A 148 -15.22 3.78 -31.04
CA GLU A 148 -15.19 2.48 -30.40
C GLU A 148 -14.52 2.56 -29.03
N PHE A 149 -13.44 3.33 -28.89
CA PHE A 149 -12.82 3.60 -27.60
C PHE A 149 -13.81 4.22 -26.61
N LYS A 150 -14.54 5.26 -27.04
CA LYS A 150 -15.59 5.90 -26.21
C LYS A 150 -16.69 4.93 -25.83
N ARG A 151 -17.16 4.11 -26.76
CA ARG A 151 -18.20 3.10 -26.53
C ARG A 151 -17.81 2.11 -25.42
N ILE A 152 -16.58 1.57 -25.50
CA ILE A 152 -16.06 0.62 -24.51
C ILE A 152 -15.92 1.29 -23.14
N VAL A 153 -15.36 2.50 -23.09
CA VAL A 153 -15.19 3.23 -21.83
C VAL A 153 -16.55 3.55 -21.20
N SER A 154 -17.52 4.08 -21.94
CA SER A 154 -18.86 4.37 -21.42
C SER A 154 -19.55 3.12 -20.89
N LYS A 155 -19.52 2.03 -21.65
CA LYS A 155 -20.11 0.74 -21.24
C LYS A 155 -19.49 0.20 -19.95
N SER A 156 -18.21 0.48 -19.70
CA SER A 156 -17.53 0.09 -18.47
C SER A 156 -18.04 0.82 -17.21
N TYR A 157 -18.47 2.08 -17.35
CA TYR A 157 -19.06 2.85 -16.26
C TYR A 157 -20.52 2.47 -16.00
N GLU A 158 -21.24 2.05 -17.04
CA GLU A 158 -22.63 1.60 -16.95
C GLU A 158 -22.76 0.20 -16.32
N THR A 159 -21.76 -0.67 -16.53
CA THR A 159 -21.81 -2.07 -16.08
C THR A 159 -21.32 -2.21 -14.64
N LYS A 160 -22.24 -2.54 -13.72
CA LYS A 160 -21.87 -2.91 -12.33
C LYS A 160 -21.01 -4.17 -12.32
N GLY A 161 -19.71 -4.01 -12.07
CA GLY A 161 -18.74 -5.11 -12.07
C GLY A 161 -17.60 -4.92 -13.07
N GLY A 162 -17.70 -3.93 -13.96
CA GLY A 162 -16.71 -3.64 -15.01
C GLY A 162 -16.79 -4.62 -16.18
N ILE A 163 -16.21 -4.22 -17.31
CA ILE A 163 -16.10 -5.05 -18.51
C ILE A 163 -14.63 -5.38 -18.80
N VAL A 164 -14.43 -6.45 -19.56
CA VAL A 164 -13.12 -6.82 -20.11
C VAL A 164 -13.15 -6.64 -21.63
N PRO A 165 -12.52 -5.58 -22.17
CA PRO A 165 -12.36 -5.40 -23.60
C PRO A 165 -11.53 -6.52 -24.23
N ILE A 166 -12.01 -7.04 -25.36
CA ILE A 166 -11.34 -8.04 -26.19
C ILE A 166 -11.14 -7.48 -27.59
N LEU A 167 -9.93 -7.63 -28.13
CA LEU A 167 -9.64 -7.36 -29.53
C LEU A 167 -9.13 -8.66 -30.18
N SER A 168 -9.79 -9.05 -31.27
CA SER A 168 -9.42 -10.24 -32.05
C SER A 168 -8.57 -9.81 -33.24
N TYR A 169 -7.34 -10.31 -33.33
CA TYR A 169 -6.42 -10.03 -34.44
C TYR A 169 -5.64 -11.29 -34.81
N GLY A 170 -5.58 -11.62 -36.11
CA GLY A 170 -4.85 -12.80 -36.59
C GLY A 170 -5.33 -14.12 -35.99
N GLY A 171 -6.63 -14.26 -35.71
CA GLY A 171 -7.20 -15.46 -35.06
C GLY A 171 -6.88 -15.60 -33.57
N THR A 172 -6.21 -14.60 -32.97
CA THR A 172 -5.87 -14.58 -31.55
C THR A 172 -6.67 -13.51 -30.82
N ASN A 173 -7.17 -13.84 -29.64
CA ASN A 173 -7.89 -12.90 -28.78
C ASN A 173 -6.92 -12.24 -27.78
N TYR A 174 -7.06 -10.93 -27.66
CA TYR A 174 -6.28 -10.10 -26.75
C TYR A 174 -7.20 -9.36 -25.78
N THR A 175 -6.93 -9.48 -24.49
CA THR A 175 -7.69 -8.82 -23.42
C THR A 175 -6.89 -7.68 -22.82
N ILE A 176 -7.58 -6.60 -22.42
CA ILE A 176 -6.99 -5.49 -21.66
C ILE A 176 -7.93 -5.11 -20.51
N THR A 177 -7.42 -4.48 -19.46
CA THR A 177 -8.28 -3.90 -18.42
C THR A 177 -8.64 -2.46 -18.75
N ILE A 178 -9.85 -2.02 -18.41
CA ILE A 178 -10.31 -0.64 -18.63
C ILE A 178 -9.33 0.41 -18.06
N PRO A 179 -8.81 0.29 -16.82
CA PRO A 179 -7.83 1.25 -16.33
C PRO A 179 -6.56 1.33 -17.18
N GLN A 180 -6.05 0.20 -17.68
CA GLN A 180 -4.87 0.21 -18.56
C GLN A 180 -5.19 0.86 -19.92
N MET A 181 -6.38 0.59 -20.47
CA MET A 181 -6.84 1.18 -21.72
C MET A 181 -6.96 2.72 -21.63
N ILE A 182 -7.52 3.25 -20.53
CA ILE A 182 -7.68 4.70 -20.30
C ILE A 182 -6.36 5.38 -19.93
N THR A 183 -5.40 4.65 -19.34
CA THR A 183 -4.12 5.23 -18.90
C THR A 183 -3.09 5.30 -20.03
N PHE A 184 -3.04 4.28 -20.88
CA PHE A 184 -1.92 4.08 -21.82
C PHE A 184 -2.29 4.24 -23.29
N TRP A 185 -3.47 4.79 -23.60
CA TRP A 185 -3.84 5.10 -24.97
C TRP A 185 -3.01 6.28 -25.52
N LYS A 186 -2.87 6.29 -26.84
CA LYS A 186 -2.27 7.37 -27.61
C LYS A 186 -3.10 7.62 -28.86
N GLU A 187 -3.05 8.84 -29.35
CA GLU A 187 -3.55 9.16 -30.68
C GLU A 187 -2.53 8.69 -31.71
N VAL A 188 -3.01 7.94 -32.70
CA VAL A 188 -2.21 7.46 -33.82
C VAL A 188 -2.93 7.90 -35.09
N THR A 189 -2.27 8.67 -35.93
CA THR A 189 -2.81 9.12 -37.22
C THR A 189 -2.31 8.19 -38.32
N HIS A 190 -3.23 7.61 -39.07
CA HIS A 190 -2.92 6.78 -40.24
C HIS A 190 -3.85 7.20 -41.39
N ASP A 191 -3.29 7.47 -42.58
CA ASP A 191 -4.03 7.88 -43.78
C ASP A 191 -5.09 8.98 -43.53
N GLU A 192 -4.69 10.05 -42.82
CA GLU A 192 -5.54 11.21 -42.43
C GLU A 192 -6.69 10.89 -41.46
N ILE A 193 -6.79 9.65 -40.97
CA ILE A 193 -7.78 9.21 -39.97
C ILE A 193 -7.11 9.07 -38.60
N VAL A 194 -7.75 9.61 -37.56
CA VAL A 194 -7.27 9.53 -36.17
C VAL A 194 -7.80 8.27 -35.50
N TYR A 195 -6.88 7.43 -35.05
CA TYR A 195 -7.13 6.22 -34.28
C TYR A 195 -6.67 6.37 -32.84
N VAL A 196 -7.24 5.54 -31.98
CA VAL A 196 -6.78 5.34 -30.61
C VAL A 196 -5.94 4.06 -30.58
N GLY A 197 -4.65 4.22 -30.29
CA GLY A 197 -3.69 3.13 -30.18
C GLY A 197 -3.33 2.81 -28.73
N VAL A 198 -3.36 1.53 -28.36
CA VAL A 198 -2.85 1.07 -27.06
C VAL A 198 -1.68 0.09 -27.27
N PRO A 199 -0.49 0.33 -26.67
CA PRO A 199 0.68 -0.52 -26.86
C PRO A 199 0.39 -1.98 -26.56
N ARG A 200 0.88 -2.89 -27.42
CA ARG A 200 0.73 -4.36 -27.27
C ARG A 200 1.03 -4.80 -25.84
N ILE A 201 2.11 -4.31 -25.22
CA ILE A 201 2.60 -4.76 -23.91
C ILE A 201 1.54 -4.77 -22.79
N TYR A 202 0.47 -3.97 -22.92
CA TYR A 202 -0.61 -3.90 -21.94
C TYR A 202 -1.74 -4.91 -22.18
N TRP A 203 -1.74 -5.56 -23.34
CA TRP A 203 -2.71 -6.57 -23.73
C TRP A 203 -2.21 -7.97 -23.35
N LYS A 204 -3.11 -8.80 -22.84
CA LYS A 204 -2.85 -10.21 -22.53
C LYS A 204 -3.41 -11.08 -23.63
N GLN A 205 -2.62 -12.02 -24.13
CA GLN A 205 -3.15 -13.05 -25.02
C GLN A 205 -4.05 -13.98 -24.21
N THR A 206 -5.24 -14.25 -24.73
CA THR A 206 -6.21 -15.14 -24.09
C THR A 206 -6.64 -16.18 -25.12
N ALA A 207 -6.59 -17.45 -24.73
CA ALA A 207 -7.22 -18.53 -25.48
C ALA A 207 -8.68 -18.58 -25.03
N LEU A 208 -9.52 -17.77 -25.67
CA LEU A 208 -10.98 -17.91 -25.60
C LEU A 208 -11.42 -18.79 -26.76
#